data_AF-A0A377V218-F1
#
_entry.id   AF-A0A377V218-F1
#
_cell.length_a   1.000
_cell.length_b   1.000
_cell.length_c   1.000
_cell.angle_alpha   90.00
_cell.angle_beta   90.00
_cell.angle_gamma   90.00
#
_symmetry.space_group_name_H-M   'P 1'
#
loop_
_entity.id
_entity.type
_entity.pdbx_description
1 polymer ?
#
loop_
_entity_poly.entity_id
_entity_poly.type
_entity_poly.pdbx_seq_one_letter_code
_entity_poly.pdbx_strand_id
1 'polypeptide(L)'
;MSYLVGLGKSQAMAMVIYFAICFGKITFTTLNAYGSFMSLTTIVSAFRRQTVLSQKCRIAFVVLMVTASCIIALLSEPAFLKHFTHFLLFLLAFFVPWSAICLTDYYLISKGAIDIPALSDPQQRYGFWNLYAITLYIVGVLIQLPFIENPLFHGSLTWIFAGNDVSWIIGWFGTGVLYYALRRFDRRSLPAQSLFPST
;
A
#
# COMPACT_ATOMS: atom_id res chain seq x y z
N MET A 1 -2.49 -13.43 27.19
CA MET A 1 -3.90 -13.21 27.63
C MET A 1 -4.05 -13.04 29.14
N SER A 2 -3.16 -13.59 29.97
CA SER A 2 -3.20 -13.47 31.45
C SER A 2 -2.71 -12.13 32.01
N TYR A 3 -1.82 -11.40 31.32
CA TYR A 3 -1.27 -10.12 31.82
C TYR A 3 -2.26 -8.93 31.69
N LEU A 4 -3.12 -8.95 30.67
CA LEU A 4 -4.16 -7.93 30.46
C LEU A 4 -5.29 -8.00 31.51
N VAL A 5 -5.56 -9.19 32.04
CA VAL A 5 -6.57 -9.40 33.10
C VAL A 5 -6.05 -8.94 34.47
N GLY A 6 -4.72 -9.01 34.69
CA GLY A 6 -4.08 -8.56 35.94
C GLY A 6 -4.07 -7.04 36.15
N LEU A 7 -3.99 -6.26 35.07
CA LEU A 7 -4.06 -4.79 35.10
C LEU A 7 -5.49 -4.25 35.26
N GLY A 8 -6.51 -5.09 35.03
CA GLY A 8 -7.92 -4.75 35.20
C GLY A 8 -8.42 -4.69 36.65
N LYS A 9 -7.55 -4.87 37.65
CA LYS A 9 -7.91 -4.81 39.09
C LYS A 9 -8.38 -3.42 39.54
N SER A 10 -8.02 -2.36 38.81
CA SER A 10 -8.59 -1.02 38.98
C SER A 10 -9.57 -0.76 37.83
N GLN A 11 -10.85 -0.51 38.14
CA GLN A 11 -11.88 -0.18 37.14
C GLN A 11 -11.44 0.94 36.17
N ALA A 12 -10.63 1.90 36.65
CA ALA A 12 -10.09 2.97 35.84
C ALA A 12 -9.13 2.48 34.74
N MET A 13 -8.24 1.52 35.06
CA MET A 13 -7.28 0.98 34.08
C MET A 13 -7.98 0.14 33.01
N ALA A 14 -9.00 -0.63 33.39
CA ALA A 14 -9.83 -1.36 32.44
C ALA A 14 -10.58 -0.40 31.50
N MET A 15 -11.16 0.69 32.02
CA MET A 15 -11.81 1.72 31.20
C MET A 15 -10.85 2.36 30.19
N VAL A 16 -9.62 2.68 30.61
CA VAL A 16 -8.59 3.24 29.70
C VAL A 16 -8.23 2.25 28.60
N ILE A 17 -8.04 0.98 28.92
CA ILE A 17 -7.74 -0.07 27.92
C ILE A 17 -8.91 -0.23 26.94
N TYR A 18 -10.16 -0.31 27.43
CA TYR A 18 -11.33 -0.42 26.56
C TYR A 18 -11.52 0.80 25.68
N PHE A 19 -11.33 2.00 26.23
CA PHE A 19 -11.39 3.24 25.46
C PHE A 19 -10.32 3.24 24.36
N ALA A 20 -9.08 2.87 24.68
CA ALA A 20 -7.99 2.77 23.71
C ALA A 20 -8.27 1.74 22.60
N ILE A 21 -8.83 0.57 22.94
CA ILE A 21 -9.21 -0.46 21.96
C ILE A 21 -10.34 0.03 21.06
N CYS A 22 -11.41 0.62 21.63
CA CYS A 22 -12.53 1.15 20.86
C CYS A 22 -12.07 2.29 19.94
N PHE A 23 -11.31 3.24 20.47
CA PHE A 23 -10.77 4.35 19.70
C PHE A 23 -9.88 3.84 18.57
N GLY A 24 -8.95 2.94 18.86
CA GLY A 24 -8.09 2.32 17.86
C GLY A 24 -8.89 1.62 16.75
N LYS A 25 -9.92 0.83 17.11
CA LYS A 25 -10.80 0.21 16.12
C LYS A 25 -11.50 1.23 15.24
N ILE A 26 -12.08 2.28 15.83
CA ILE A 26 -12.73 3.34 15.06
C ILE A 26 -11.74 3.97 14.10
N THR A 27 -10.53 4.33 14.55
CA THR A 27 -9.49 4.92 13.71
C THR A 27 -9.13 4.00 12.53
N PHE A 28 -8.86 2.71 12.76
CA PHE A 28 -8.55 1.76 11.69
C PHE A 28 -9.72 1.59 10.71
N THR A 29 -10.96 1.53 11.21
CA THR A 29 -12.15 1.45 10.34
C THR A 29 -12.32 2.71 9.51
N THR A 30 -12.11 3.90 10.09
CA THR A 30 -12.17 5.18 9.35
C THR A 30 -11.09 5.26 8.29
N LEU A 31 -9.85 4.86 8.59
CA LEU A 31 -8.74 4.84 7.62
C LEU A 31 -9.05 3.89 6.46
N ASN A 32 -9.55 2.68 6.74
CA ASN A 32 -9.92 1.74 5.70
C ASN A 32 -11.06 2.27 4.81
N ALA A 33 -12.10 2.85 5.41
CA ALA A 33 -13.21 3.44 4.67
C ALA A 33 -12.76 4.62 3.78
N TYR A 34 -11.89 5.48 4.31
CA TYR A 34 -11.30 6.59 3.56
C TYR A 34 -10.44 6.11 2.38
N GLY A 35 -9.58 5.12 2.61
CA GLY A 35 -8.77 4.49 1.55
C GLY A 35 -9.62 3.91 0.44
N SER A 36 -10.68 3.16 0.78
CA SER A 36 -11.63 2.63 -0.21
C SER A 36 -12.31 3.73 -1.03
N PHE A 37 -12.70 4.85 -0.40
CA PHE A 37 -13.29 5.98 -1.10
C PHE A 37 -12.31 6.62 -2.09
N MET A 38 -11.06 6.85 -1.69
CA MET A 38 -10.01 7.44 -2.53
C MET A 38 -9.62 6.52 -3.71
N SER A 39 -9.49 5.22 -3.48
CA SER A 39 -9.23 4.26 -4.57
C SER A 39 -10.40 4.23 -5.56
N LEU A 40 -11.64 4.27 -5.06
CA LEU A 40 -12.84 4.27 -5.91
C LEU A 40 -12.94 5.54 -6.78
N THR A 41 -12.70 6.72 -6.20
CA THR A 41 -12.72 7.97 -6.97
C THR A 41 -11.63 7.98 -8.04
N THR A 42 -10.44 7.45 -7.73
CA THR A 42 -9.31 7.34 -8.66
C THR A 42 -9.61 6.40 -9.84
N ILE A 43 -10.09 5.17 -9.56
CA ILE A 43 -10.41 4.17 -10.61
C ILE A 43 -11.41 4.75 -11.61
N VAL A 44 -12.45 5.40 -11.12
CA VAL A 44 -13.46 5.89 -12.04
C VAL A 44 -13.02 7.16 -12.78
N SER A 45 -12.27 8.05 -12.12
CA SER A 45 -11.65 9.19 -12.81
C SER A 45 -10.73 8.71 -13.95
N ALA A 46 -9.99 7.62 -13.73
CA ALA A 46 -9.09 7.00 -14.71
C ALA A 46 -9.85 6.38 -15.91
N PHE A 47 -10.95 5.64 -15.66
CA PHE A 47 -11.71 4.98 -16.73
C PHE A 47 -12.58 5.93 -17.57
N ARG A 48 -13.03 7.06 -17.01
CA ARG A 48 -13.97 7.95 -17.70
C ARG A 48 -13.36 9.19 -18.32
N ARG A 49 -12.09 9.53 -18.03
CA ARG A 49 -11.42 10.78 -18.49
C ARG A 49 -12.35 12.01 -18.37
N GLN A 50 -13.23 11.98 -17.38
CA GLN A 50 -14.27 12.97 -17.08
C GLN A 50 -14.48 12.98 -15.56
N THR A 51 -14.47 14.18 -15.01
CA THR A 51 -14.46 14.52 -13.58
C THR A 51 -15.78 14.21 -12.83
N VAL A 52 -16.79 13.64 -13.51
CA VAL A 52 -18.13 13.46 -12.94
C VAL A 52 -18.68 12.05 -13.13
N LEU A 53 -18.80 11.34 -12.01
CA LEU A 53 -19.43 10.04 -11.88
C LEU A 53 -20.93 10.18 -11.66
N SER A 54 -21.75 9.50 -12.46
CA SER A 54 -23.18 9.43 -12.18
C SER A 54 -23.44 8.63 -10.88
N GLN A 55 -24.26 9.22 -10.00
CA GLN A 55 -24.55 8.77 -8.64
C GLN A 55 -25.02 7.29 -8.55
N LYS A 56 -25.70 6.81 -9.59
CA LYS A 56 -26.20 5.43 -9.66
C LYS A 56 -25.09 4.38 -9.74
N CYS A 57 -24.00 4.68 -10.46
CA CYS A 57 -22.86 3.77 -10.60
C CYS A 57 -22.06 3.67 -9.28
N ARG A 58 -21.93 4.79 -8.55
CA ARG A 58 -21.31 4.81 -7.22
C ARG A 58 -22.08 3.94 -6.23
N ILE A 59 -23.41 4.10 -6.19
CA ILE A 59 -24.27 3.34 -5.27
C ILE A 59 -24.21 1.85 -5.59
N ALA A 60 -24.34 1.46 -6.87
CA ALA A 60 -24.27 0.05 -7.28
C ALA A 60 -22.93 -0.60 -6.89
N PHE A 61 -21.81 0.12 -7.07
CA PHE A 61 -20.49 -0.40 -6.74
C PHE A 61 -20.26 -0.52 -5.23
N VAL A 62 -20.68 0.48 -4.45
CA VAL A 62 -20.60 0.43 -2.97
C VAL A 62 -21.45 -0.71 -2.43
N VAL A 63 -22.67 -0.88 -2.93
CA VAL A 63 -23.55 -1.99 -2.51
C VAL A 63 -22.92 -3.33 -2.84
N LEU A 64 -22.33 -3.50 -4.03
CA LEU A 64 -21.67 -4.74 -4.42
C LEU A 64 -20.45 -5.06 -3.54
N MET A 65 -19.62 -4.06 -3.24
CA MET A 65 -18.45 -4.22 -2.35
C MET A 65 -18.85 -4.55 -0.90
N VAL A 66 -19.87 -3.88 -0.36
CA VAL A 66 -20.38 -4.16 0.99
C VAL A 66 -21.00 -5.55 1.05
N THR A 67 -21.73 -5.95 0.02
CA THR A 67 -22.35 -7.28 -0.06
C THR A 67 -21.29 -8.38 -0.15
N ALA A 68 -20.27 -8.20 -0.98
CA ALA A 68 -19.14 -9.12 -1.08
C ALA A 68 -18.37 -9.22 0.26
N SER A 69 -18.11 -8.09 0.92
CA SER A 69 -17.46 -8.05 2.23
C SER A 69 -18.30 -8.74 3.31
N CYS A 70 -19.62 -8.56 3.29
CA CYS A 70 -20.56 -9.20 4.21
C CYS A 70 -20.61 -10.72 4.00
N ILE A 71 -20.65 -11.17 2.74
CA ILE A 71 -20.62 -12.60 2.40
C ILE A 71 -19.31 -13.24 2.85
N ILE A 72 -18.17 -12.58 2.61
CA ILE A 72 -16.86 -13.05 3.08
C ILE A 72 -16.83 -13.13 4.62
N ALA A 73 -17.40 -12.14 5.32
CA ALA A 73 -17.50 -12.12 6.78
C ALA A 73 -18.40 -13.25 7.33
N LEU A 74 -19.52 -13.56 6.66
CA LEU A 74 -20.44 -14.63 7.05
C LEU A 74 -19.87 -16.03 6.78
N LEU A 75 -19.06 -16.18 5.72
CA LEU A 75 -18.38 -17.43 5.37
C LEU A 75 -17.04 -17.62 6.10
N SER A 76 -16.63 -16.66 6.93
CA SER A 76 -15.37 -16.69 7.64
C SER A 76 -15.37 -17.77 8.73
N GLU A 77 -14.90 -18.97 8.35
CA GLU A 77 -14.47 -20.02 9.27
C GLU A 77 -13.45 -19.49 10.30
N PRO A 78 -13.22 -20.22 11.42
CA PRO A 78 -12.21 -19.85 12.43
C PRO A 78 -10.78 -19.67 11.87
N ALA A 79 -10.49 -20.15 10.65
CA ALA A 79 -9.20 -19.97 9.97
C ALA A 79 -9.12 -18.74 9.05
N PHE A 80 -10.21 -18.00 8.80
CA PHE A 80 -10.21 -16.87 7.86
C PHE A 80 -9.18 -15.81 8.25
N LEU A 81 -9.12 -15.41 9.51
CA LEU A 81 -8.17 -14.41 9.98
C LEU A 81 -6.72 -14.83 9.71
N LYS A 82 -6.43 -16.13 9.81
CA LYS A 82 -5.11 -16.68 9.50
C LYS A 82 -4.81 -16.56 8.01
N HIS A 83 -5.71 -17.02 7.14
CA HIS A 83 -5.54 -16.91 5.69
C HIS A 83 -5.51 -15.45 5.19
N PHE A 84 -6.31 -14.58 5.80
CA PHE A 84 -6.32 -13.16 5.52
C PHE A 84 -4.97 -12.52 5.91
N THR A 85 -4.44 -12.85 7.09
CA THR A 85 -3.12 -12.37 7.52
C THR A 85 -2.03 -12.85 6.56
N HIS A 86 -2.07 -14.11 6.13
CA HIS A 86 -1.14 -14.66 5.14
C HIS A 86 -1.22 -13.89 3.81
N PHE A 87 -2.43 -13.61 3.33
CA PHE A 87 -2.66 -12.81 2.13
C PHE A 87 -2.14 -11.37 2.28
N LEU A 88 -2.34 -10.75 3.44
CA LEU A 88 -1.80 -9.40 3.71
C LEU A 88 -0.27 -9.39 3.69
N LEU A 89 0.39 -10.42 4.25
CA LEU A 89 1.84 -10.55 4.21
C LEU A 89 2.36 -10.73 2.78
N PHE A 90 1.64 -11.51 1.97
CA PHE A 90 1.93 -11.63 0.55
C PHE A 90 1.77 -10.29 -0.19
N LEU A 91 0.68 -9.56 0.05
CA LEU A 91 0.45 -8.24 -0.54
C LEU A 91 1.52 -7.22 -0.09
N LEU A 92 1.93 -7.28 1.18
CA LEU A 92 2.97 -6.44 1.76
C LEU A 92 4.30 -6.65 1.03
N ALA A 93 4.62 -7.88 0.63
CA ALA A 93 5.80 -8.15 -0.18
C ALA A 93 5.78 -7.30 -1.47
N PHE A 94 4.67 -7.18 -2.18
CA PHE A 94 4.60 -6.31 -3.36
C PHE A 94 4.60 -4.81 -3.02
N PHE A 95 4.06 -4.45 -1.86
CA PHE A 95 3.96 -3.06 -1.42
C PHE A 95 5.31 -2.45 -1.02
N VAL A 96 6.22 -3.26 -0.44
CA VAL A 96 7.56 -2.83 -0.02
C VAL A 96 8.36 -2.20 -1.17
N PRO A 97 8.65 -2.89 -2.29
CA PRO A 97 9.44 -2.34 -3.39
C PRO A 97 8.72 -1.18 -4.08
N TRP A 98 7.39 -1.23 -4.18
CA TRP A 98 6.59 -0.13 -4.69
C TRP A 98 6.79 1.16 -3.86
N SER A 99 6.67 1.06 -2.53
CA SER A 99 6.86 2.20 -1.63
C SER A 99 8.28 2.75 -1.68
N ALA A 100 9.30 1.88 -1.80
CA ALA A 100 10.70 2.28 -1.91
C ALA A 100 10.95 3.10 -3.18
N ILE A 101 10.40 2.66 -4.32
CA ILE A 101 10.48 3.38 -5.59
C ILE A 101 9.77 4.73 -5.47
N CYS A 102 8.53 4.75 -4.99
CA CYS A 102 7.75 5.99 -4.86
C CYS A 102 8.46 7.01 -3.96
N LEU A 103 9.02 6.57 -2.82
CA LEU A 103 9.70 7.46 -1.90
C LEU A 103 11.02 7.98 -2.47
N THR A 104 11.80 7.11 -3.11
CA THR A 104 13.06 7.47 -3.78
C THR A 104 12.80 8.45 -4.93
N ASP A 105 11.78 8.19 -5.74
CA ASP A 105 11.39 9.04 -6.85
C ASP A 105 10.96 10.43 -6.36
N TYR A 106 10.09 10.50 -5.35
CA TYR A 106 9.57 11.76 -4.85
C TYR A 106 10.61 12.59 -4.09
N TYR A 107 11.31 12.00 -3.12
CA TYR A 107 12.20 12.73 -2.23
C TYR A 107 13.62 12.92 -2.80
N LEU A 108 14.20 11.91 -3.45
CA LEU A 108 15.60 11.96 -3.89
C LEU A 108 15.76 12.41 -5.35
N ILE A 109 14.86 11.98 -6.23
CA ILE A 109 14.98 12.25 -7.68
C ILE A 109 14.26 13.55 -8.04
N SER A 110 12.96 13.62 -7.75
CA SER A 110 12.09 14.77 -8.06
C SER A 110 12.22 15.90 -7.04
N LYS A 111 12.81 15.63 -5.86
CA LYS A 111 13.01 16.60 -4.76
C LYS A 111 11.73 17.36 -4.40
N GLY A 112 10.59 16.68 -4.46
CA GLY A 112 9.27 17.26 -4.20
C GLY A 112 8.63 18.05 -5.36
N ALA A 113 9.34 18.26 -6.48
CA ALA A 113 8.77 18.94 -7.66
C ALA A 113 7.88 17.98 -8.46
N ILE A 114 6.58 18.29 -8.51
CA ILE A 114 5.58 17.53 -9.27
C ILE A 114 4.78 18.47 -10.16
N ASP A 115 4.49 18.03 -11.37
CA ASP A 115 3.57 18.68 -12.30
C ASP A 115 2.17 18.06 -12.18
N ILE A 116 1.29 18.68 -11.39
CA ILE A 116 -0.04 18.13 -11.07
C ILE A 116 -0.94 18.04 -12.33
N PRO A 117 -0.98 19.05 -13.22
CA PRO A 117 -1.70 18.94 -14.49
C PRO A 117 -1.22 17.76 -15.35
N ALA A 118 0.10 17.56 -15.46
CA ALA A 118 0.65 16.48 -16.27
C ALA A 118 0.38 15.08 -15.71
N LEU A 119 0.11 14.93 -14.41
CA LEU A 119 -0.26 13.63 -13.82
C LEU A 119 -1.61 13.10 -14.35
N SER A 120 -2.50 13.99 -14.79
CA SER A 120 -3.85 13.63 -15.25
C SER A 120 -3.92 13.37 -16.76
N ASP A 121 -2.90 13.77 -17.52
CA ASP A 121 -2.87 13.62 -18.97
C ASP A 121 -1.74 12.66 -19.40
N PRO A 122 -2.08 11.44 -19.87
CA PRO A 122 -1.10 10.42 -20.27
C PRO A 122 -0.19 10.82 -21.45
N GLN A 123 -0.56 11.86 -22.23
CA GLN A 123 0.26 12.37 -23.32
C GLN A 123 1.33 13.38 -22.87
N GLN A 124 1.27 13.80 -21.60
CA GLN A 124 2.24 14.73 -21.04
C GLN A 124 3.48 13.99 -20.54
N ARG A 125 4.33 14.75 -19.82
CA ARG A 125 5.62 14.39 -19.26
C ARG A 125 5.77 13.01 -18.62
N TYR A 126 4.72 12.47 -18.00
CA TYR A 126 4.77 11.19 -17.29
C TYR A 126 4.52 9.98 -18.19
N GLY A 127 3.94 10.20 -19.39
CA GLY A 127 3.63 9.15 -20.35
C GLY A 127 2.64 8.10 -19.83
N PHE A 128 2.36 7.09 -20.65
CA PHE A 128 1.50 5.97 -20.27
C PHE A 128 2.25 4.89 -19.47
N TRP A 129 3.52 4.66 -19.80
CA TRP A 129 4.30 3.55 -19.25
C TRP A 129 5.70 4.00 -18.91
N ASN A 130 6.10 3.77 -17.67
CA ASN A 130 7.47 3.94 -17.24
C ASN A 130 8.15 2.57 -17.13
N LEU A 131 8.66 2.07 -18.27
CA LEU A 131 9.33 0.77 -18.35
C LEU A 131 10.54 0.68 -17.41
N TYR A 132 11.21 1.80 -17.15
CA TYR A 132 12.31 1.86 -16.20
C TYR A 132 11.86 1.53 -14.77
N ALA A 133 10.82 2.20 -14.25
CA ALA A 133 10.30 1.89 -12.92
C ALA A 133 9.63 0.51 -12.86
N ILE A 134 8.94 0.07 -13.92
CA ILE A 134 8.32 -1.26 -13.96
C ILE A 134 9.38 -2.36 -13.89
N THR A 135 10.47 -2.22 -14.65
CA THR A 135 11.56 -3.20 -14.63
C THR A 135 12.20 -3.27 -13.25
N LEU A 136 12.46 -2.11 -12.64
CA LEU A 136 13.03 -2.02 -11.30
C LEU A 136 12.11 -2.52 -10.20
N TYR A 137 10.80 -2.34 -10.36
CA TYR A 137 9.81 -2.92 -9.48
C TYR A 137 9.84 -4.45 -9.53
N ILE A 138 9.86 -5.04 -10.73
CA ILE A 138 9.97 -6.50 -10.90
C ILE A 138 11.28 -7.01 -10.28
N VAL A 139 12.41 -6.35 -10.56
CA VAL A 139 13.71 -6.71 -9.98
C VAL A 139 13.68 -6.57 -8.45
N GLY A 140 13.08 -5.51 -7.92
CA GLY A 140 12.91 -5.31 -6.47
C GLY A 140 12.12 -6.44 -5.81
N VAL A 141 11.01 -6.87 -6.43
CA VAL A 141 10.25 -8.05 -5.99
C VAL A 141 11.12 -9.30 -6.02
N LEU A 142 11.91 -9.52 -7.07
CA LEU A 142 12.80 -10.69 -7.16
C LEU A 142 13.93 -10.68 -6.11
N ILE A 143 14.48 -9.50 -5.77
CA ILE A 143 15.53 -9.35 -4.76
C ILE A 143 15.05 -9.77 -3.38
N GLN A 144 13.82 -9.43 -3.01
CA GLN A 144 13.30 -9.77 -1.69
C GLN A 144 12.81 -11.23 -1.58
N LEU A 145 12.37 -11.87 -2.68
CA LEU A 145 11.87 -13.26 -2.67
C LEU A 145 12.75 -14.23 -1.86
N PRO A 146 14.08 -14.30 -2.04
CA PRO A 146 14.91 -15.25 -1.28
C PRO A 146 14.98 -14.97 0.22
N PHE A 147 14.61 -13.77 0.67
CA PHE A 147 14.64 -13.34 2.08
C PHE A 147 13.26 -13.33 2.74
N ILE A 148 12.18 -13.56 1.99
CA ILE A 148 10.82 -13.57 2.53
C ILE A 148 10.63 -14.81 3.40
N GLU A 149 10.23 -14.58 4.64
CA GLU A 149 9.84 -15.63 5.58
C GLU A 149 8.38 -15.42 5.95
N ASN A 150 7.48 -15.97 5.13
CA ASN A 150 6.04 -15.87 5.33
C ASN A 150 5.39 -17.26 5.34
N PRO A 151 4.24 -17.43 6.02
CA PRO A 151 3.54 -18.71 6.05
C PRO A 151 3.08 -19.26 4.67
N LEU A 152 3.11 -18.44 3.62
CA LEU A 152 2.82 -18.83 2.23
C LEU A 152 4.07 -19.13 1.40
N PHE A 153 5.21 -18.58 1.79
CA PHE A 153 6.45 -18.64 1.01
C PHE A 153 7.66 -18.50 1.93
N HIS A 154 8.52 -19.52 1.89
CA HIS A 154 9.79 -19.56 2.60
C HIS A 154 10.93 -19.42 1.60
N GLY A 155 11.68 -18.32 1.68
CA GLY A 155 12.80 -18.02 0.81
C GLY A 155 14.03 -18.87 1.11
N SER A 156 14.89 -19.09 0.10
CA SER A 156 16.07 -19.94 0.21
C SER A 156 17.18 -19.43 1.14
N LEU A 157 17.13 -18.15 1.55
CA LEU A 157 18.15 -17.51 2.40
C LEU A 157 17.63 -17.17 3.82
N THR A 158 16.41 -17.56 4.18
CA THR A 158 15.81 -17.21 5.49
C THR A 158 16.48 -17.93 6.67
N TRP A 159 17.15 -19.06 6.40
CA TRP A 159 17.95 -19.81 7.39
C TRP A 159 19.12 -19.00 7.95
N ILE A 160 19.65 -18.03 7.20
CA ILE A 160 20.75 -17.15 7.65
C ILE A 160 20.29 -16.23 8.79
N PHE A 161 19.01 -15.88 8.81
CA PHE A 161 18.40 -14.97 9.78
C PHE A 161 17.56 -15.68 10.83
N ALA A 162 17.81 -16.98 11.07
CA ALA A 162 17.11 -17.80 12.06
C ALA A 162 15.58 -17.81 11.91
N GLY A 163 15.06 -17.70 10.68
CA GLY A 163 13.62 -17.67 10.41
C GLY A 163 12.94 -16.33 10.76
N ASN A 164 13.69 -15.24 10.88
CA ASN A 164 13.13 -13.89 10.96
C ASN A 164 12.97 -13.27 9.57
N ASP A 165 11.85 -12.58 9.33
CA ASP A 165 11.58 -11.93 8.05
C ASP A 165 12.37 -10.61 7.92
N VAL A 166 13.49 -10.65 7.19
CA VAL A 166 14.35 -9.48 6.89
C VAL A 166 14.09 -8.96 5.47
N SER A 167 13.17 -9.59 4.73
CA SER A 167 12.88 -9.25 3.33
C SER A 167 12.44 -7.80 3.15
N TRP A 168 11.71 -7.24 4.10
CA TRP A 168 11.22 -5.86 4.00
C TRP A 168 12.36 -4.84 4.03
N ILE A 169 13.40 -5.06 4.84
CA ILE A 169 14.57 -4.16 4.92
C ILE A 169 15.36 -4.25 3.62
N ILE A 170 15.70 -5.49 3.22
CA ILE A 170 16.52 -5.75 2.05
C ILE A 170 15.78 -5.32 0.78
N GLY A 171 14.50 -5.61 0.68
CA GLY A 171 13.63 -5.19 -0.41
C GLY A 171 13.50 -3.68 -0.49
N TRP A 172 13.31 -3.00 0.64
CA TRP A 172 13.15 -1.55 0.65
C TRP A 172 14.45 -0.81 0.29
N PHE A 173 15.54 -1.10 1.00
CA PHE A 173 16.84 -0.47 0.71
C PHE A 173 17.42 -0.94 -0.62
N GLY A 174 17.35 -2.23 -0.93
CA GLY A 174 17.84 -2.79 -2.18
C GLY A 174 17.13 -2.20 -3.39
N THR A 175 15.80 -2.15 -3.37
CA THR A 175 15.02 -1.54 -4.47
C THR A 175 15.25 -0.04 -4.55
N GLY A 176 15.26 0.67 -3.42
CA GLY A 176 15.49 2.13 -3.39
C GLY A 176 16.88 2.53 -3.90
N VAL A 177 17.94 1.84 -3.45
CA VAL A 177 19.31 2.08 -3.91
C VAL A 177 19.46 1.72 -5.38
N LEU A 178 18.90 0.59 -5.82
CA LEU A 178 18.94 0.20 -7.22
C LEU A 178 18.22 1.21 -8.12
N TYR A 179 17.06 1.70 -7.68
CA TYR A 179 16.32 2.77 -8.36
C TYR A 179 17.11 4.06 -8.42
N TYR A 180 17.73 4.49 -7.33
CA TYR A 180 18.58 5.66 -7.36
C TYR A 180 19.81 5.51 -8.26
N ALA A 181 20.51 4.36 -8.18
CA ALA A 181 21.74 4.09 -8.92
C ALA A 181 21.51 3.99 -10.43
N LEU A 182 20.40 3.40 -10.86
CA LEU A 182 20.06 3.24 -12.27
C LEU A 182 19.36 4.46 -12.86
N ARG A 183 19.27 5.58 -12.14
CA ARG A 183 18.61 6.83 -12.60
C ARG A 183 19.07 7.28 -13.98
N ARG A 184 20.32 7.03 -14.36
CA ARG A 184 20.86 7.38 -15.70
C ARG A 184 20.07 6.76 -16.87
N PHE A 185 19.31 5.70 -16.62
CA PHE A 185 18.45 5.05 -17.61
C PHE A 185 17.03 5.62 -17.64
N ASP A 186 16.67 6.46 -16.67
CA ASP A 186 15.40 7.18 -16.67
C ASP A 186 15.46 8.31 -17.71
N ARG A 187 14.61 8.20 -18.74
CA ARG A 187 14.52 9.17 -19.84
C ARG A 187 13.52 10.28 -19.56
N ARG A 188 12.86 10.28 -18.40
CA ARG A 188 11.87 11.29 -18.05
C ARG A 188 12.54 12.62 -17.76
N SER A 189 12.05 13.67 -18.40
CA SER A 189 12.37 15.03 -18.00
C SER A 189 11.77 15.27 -16.61
N LEU A 190 12.51 15.84 -15.65
CA LEU A 190 12.00 16.14 -14.29
C LEU A 190 11.68 17.63 -14.14
N PRO A 191 10.53 18.01 -13.55
CA PRO A 191 10.15 19.41 -13.42
C PRO A 191 11.12 20.14 -12.50
N ALA A 192 11.47 21.39 -12.84
CA ALA A 192 12.35 22.20 -12.01
C ALA A 192 11.63 22.77 -10.77
N GLN A 193 10.31 22.93 -10.86
CA GLN A 193 9.43 23.43 -9.80
C GLN A 193 8.07 22.71 -9.86
N SER A 194 7.35 22.67 -8.74
CA SER A 194 5.99 22.13 -8.70
C SER A 194 5.03 23.00 -9.49
N LEU A 195 4.32 22.42 -10.45
CA LEU A 195 3.30 23.10 -11.24
C LEU A 195 1.92 22.74 -10.69
N PHE A 196 1.17 23.75 -10.31
CA PHE A 196 -0.21 23.63 -9.81
C PHE A 196 -1.19 23.95 -10.94
N PRO A 197 -2.40 23.35 -10.93
CA PRO A 197 -3.43 23.70 -11.91
C PRO A 197 -3.81 25.17 -11.74
N SER A 198 -3.79 25.93 -12.84
CA SER A 198 -4.39 27.26 -12.89
C SER A 198 -5.90 27.11 -12.70
N THR A 199 -6.41 27.67 -11.60
CA THR A 199 -7.84 27.79 -11.29
C THR A 199 -8.63 28.45 -12.42
#